data_AF-A0A960UXH3-F1
#
_entry.id   AF-A0A960UXH3-F1
#
_cell.length_a   1.000
_cell.length_b   1.000
_cell.length_c   1.000
_cell.angle_alpha   90.00
_cell.angle_beta   90.00
_cell.angle_gamma   90.00
#
_symmetry.space_group_name_H-M   'P 1'
#
loop_
_entity.id
_entity.type
_entity.pdbx_description
1 polymer ?
#
loop_
_entity_poly.entity_id
_entity_poly.type
_entity_poly.pdbx_seq_one_letter_code
_entity_poly.pdbx_strand_id
1 'polypeptide(L)'
;MLFFDPVYFMIIGPFLLLSIWASFRVKSAFNKWSQYANSQRLTGAQVARMLLDREGLHNVKVERVAGSLSDHYDPTNRTLRLSDDVYSSTSIAAAGV
;
A
#
# COMPACT_ATOMS: atom_id res chain seq x y z
N MET A 1 -6.56 -36.74 9.41
CA MET A 1 -6.58 -36.45 7.96
C MET A 1 -7.50 -35.26 7.77
N LEU A 2 -6.96 -34.09 7.44
CA LEU A 2 -7.67 -32.80 7.48
C LEU A 2 -8.13 -32.32 6.10
N PHE A 3 -8.31 -33.22 5.13
CA PHE A 3 -8.13 -32.79 3.74
C PHE A 3 -9.39 -32.61 2.89
N PHE A 4 -10.53 -33.27 3.15
CA PHE A 4 -11.70 -33.12 2.28
C PHE A 4 -13.04 -33.37 2.99
N ASP A 5 -13.34 -32.63 4.04
CA ASP A 5 -14.69 -32.60 4.62
C ASP A 5 -15.53 -31.49 3.95
N PRO A 6 -16.68 -31.79 3.34
CA PRO A 6 -17.58 -30.76 2.77
C PRO A 6 -17.94 -29.63 3.75
N VAL A 7 -18.04 -29.93 5.05
CA VAL A 7 -18.34 -28.93 6.09
C VAL A 7 -17.20 -27.91 6.23
N TYR A 8 -15.95 -28.35 6.09
CA TYR A 8 -14.77 -27.47 6.15
C TYR A 8 -14.80 -26.43 5.02
N PHE A 9 -15.11 -26.85 3.79
CA PHE A 9 -15.24 -25.94 2.64
C PHE A 9 -16.47 -25.03 2.76
N MET A 10 -17.56 -25.49 3.35
CA MET A 10 -18.74 -24.66 3.59
C MET A 10 -18.43 -23.51 4.56
N ILE A 11 -17.60 -23.76 5.58
CA ILE A 11 -17.22 -22.74 6.57
C ILE A 11 -16.15 -21.81 5.99
N ILE A 12 -15.07 -22.33 5.40
CA ILE A 12 -13.93 -21.52 4.94
C ILE A 12 -14.16 -20.86 3.58
N GLY A 13 -14.93 -21.50 2.69
CA GLY A 13 -15.20 -21.03 1.33
C GLY A 13 -15.65 -19.58 1.28
N PRO A 14 -16.65 -19.15 2.07
CA PRO A 14 -17.09 -17.75 2.12
C PRO A 14 -15.97 -16.77 2.51
N PHE A 15 -15.16 -17.08 3.53
CA PHE A 15 -14.06 -16.21 3.96
C PHE A 15 -12.96 -16.11 2.90
N LEU A 16 -12.69 -17.21 2.20
CA LEU A 16 -11.69 -17.26 1.14
C LEU A 16 -12.16 -16.44 -0.07
N LEU A 17 -13.44 -16.56 -0.45
CA LEU A 17 -14.06 -15.74 -1.50
C LEU A 17 -14.04 -14.25 -1.14
N LEU A 18 -14.38 -13.90 0.11
CA LEU A 18 -14.33 -12.51 0.58
C LEU A 18 -12.91 -11.95 0.55
N SER A 19 -11.91 -12.75 0.93
CA SER A 19 -10.50 -12.34 0.90
C SER A 19 -10.03 -12.05 -0.52
N ILE A 20 -10.34 -12.95 -1.47
CA ILE A 20 -10.03 -12.76 -2.89
C ILE A 20 -10.71 -11.48 -3.42
N TRP A 21 -12.00 -11.31 -3.11
CA TRP A 21 -12.75 -10.14 -3.55
C TRP A 21 -12.16 -8.84 -2.99
N ALA A 22 -11.81 -8.81 -1.70
CA ALA A 22 -11.19 -7.66 -1.05
C ALA A 22 -9.84 -7.31 -1.69
N SER A 23 -8.98 -8.31 -1.90
CA SER A 23 -7.69 -8.12 -2.58
C SER A 23 -7.88 -7.56 -3.99
N PHE A 24 -8.84 -8.08 -4.75
CA PHE A 24 -9.15 -7.58 -6.08
C PHE A 24 -9.65 -6.13 -6.04
N ARG A 25 -10.52 -5.80 -5.08
CA ARG A 25 -11.09 -4.46 -4.93
C ARG A 25 -10.05 -3.40 -4.59
N VAL A 26 -9.10 -3.71 -3.70
CA VAL A 26 -7.98 -2.82 -3.34
C VAL A 26 -7.09 -2.60 -4.55
N LYS A 27 -6.67 -3.67 -5.23
CA LYS A 27 -5.80 -3.57 -6.41
C LYS A 27 -6.46 -2.78 -7.55
N SER A 28 -7.76 -2.98 -7.77
CA SER A 28 -8.55 -2.23 -8.75
C SER A 28 -8.64 -0.74 -8.40
N ALA A 29 -8.87 -0.40 -7.13
CA ALA A 29 -8.90 1.00 -6.68
C ALA A 29 -7.54 1.68 -6.87
N PHE A 30 -6.46 1.03 -6.43
CA PHE A 30 -5.10 1.53 -6.60
C PHE A 30 -4.78 1.79 -8.08
N ASN A 31 -5.05 0.82 -8.95
CA ASN A 31 -4.83 0.96 -10.40
C ASN A 31 -5.62 2.13 -11.00
N LYS A 32 -6.88 2.31 -10.60
CA LYS A 32 -7.72 3.42 -11.09
C LYS A 32 -7.14 4.78 -10.68
N TRP A 33 -6.78 4.94 -9.41
CA TRP A 33 -6.30 6.22 -8.88
C TRP A 33 -4.83 6.49 -9.21
N SER A 34 -4.05 5.46 -9.54
CA SER A 34 -2.68 5.59 -10.03
C SER A 34 -2.61 6.28 -11.40
N GLN A 35 -3.69 6.31 -12.18
CA GLN A 35 -3.73 6.95 -13.50
C GLN A 35 -3.91 8.47 -13.43
N TYR A 36 -4.40 8.99 -12.31
CA TYR A 36 -4.67 10.42 -12.13
C TYR A 36 -3.56 11.05 -11.32
N ALA A 37 -2.87 12.04 -11.91
CA ALA A 37 -1.89 12.85 -11.19
C ALA A 37 -2.59 13.66 -10.07
N ASN A 38 -1.91 13.81 -8.94
CA ASN A 38 -2.38 14.70 -7.88
C ASN A 38 -2.29 16.17 -8.33
N SER A 39 -3.11 17.01 -7.71
CA SER A 39 -3.24 18.44 -8.08
C SER A 39 -1.94 19.24 -7.91
N GLN A 40 -1.03 18.80 -7.05
CA GLN A 40 0.24 19.47 -6.76
C GLN A 40 1.43 18.90 -7.56
N ARG A 41 1.22 17.84 -8.35
CA ARG A 41 2.25 17.06 -9.07
C ARG A 41 3.43 16.62 -8.20
N LEU A 42 3.22 16.47 -6.89
CA LEU A 42 4.25 15.98 -5.97
C LEU A 42 4.37 14.46 -6.07
N THR A 43 5.56 13.90 -5.92
CA THR A 43 5.75 12.44 -5.86
C THR A 43 5.33 11.89 -4.50
N GLY A 44 5.03 10.60 -4.39
CA GLY A 44 4.74 9.94 -3.12
C GLY A 44 5.85 10.17 -2.08
N ALA A 45 7.12 10.14 -2.50
CA ALA A 45 8.25 10.45 -1.61
C ALA A 45 8.23 11.90 -1.08
N GLN A 46 7.85 12.87 -1.91
CA GLN A 46 7.73 14.27 -1.50
C GLN A 46 6.55 14.48 -0.54
N VAL A 47 5.42 13.86 -0.83
CA VAL A 47 4.23 13.90 0.05
C VAL A 47 4.56 13.29 1.41
N ALA A 48 5.20 12.12 1.43
CA ALA A 48 5.62 11.45 2.65
C ALA A 48 6.61 12.30 3.48
N ARG A 49 7.63 12.88 2.83
CA ARG A 49 8.59 13.77 3.50
C ARG A 49 7.90 14.99 4.10
N MET A 50 7.05 15.66 3.32
CA MET A 50 6.28 16.83 3.77
C MET A 50 5.40 16.51 4.98
N LEU A 51 4.71 15.36 4.98
CA LEU A 51 3.87 14.94 6.09
C LEU A 51 4.71 14.65 7.34
N LEU A 52 5.81 13.90 7.20
CA LEU A 52 6.72 13.61 8.31
C LEU A 52 7.33 14.89 8.89
N ASP A 53 7.72 15.86 8.06
CA ASP A 53 8.24 17.15 8.53
C ASP A 53 7.17 17.97 9.26
N ARG A 54 5.94 17.95 8.78
CA ARG A 54 4.81 18.63 9.42
C ARG A 54 4.51 18.07 10.83
N GLU A 55 4.71 16.77 11.03
CA GLU A 55 4.54 16.09 12.31
C GLU A 55 5.82 16.09 13.18
N GLY A 56 6.88 16.82 12.77
CA GLY A 56 8.14 16.93 13.51
C GLY A 56 9.04 15.68 13.44
N LEU A 57 8.73 14.73 12.57
CA LEU A 57 9.45 13.46 12.37
C LEU A 57 10.61 13.62 11.37
N HIS A 58 11.49 14.58 11.61
CA HIS A 58 12.65 14.85 10.76
C HIS A 58 13.69 13.72 10.73
N ASN A 59 13.68 12.84 11.74
CA ASN A 59 14.61 11.72 11.86
C ASN A 59 14.13 10.45 11.13
N VAL A 60 12.90 10.43 10.61
CA VAL A 60 12.37 9.31 9.84
C VAL A 60 12.87 9.43 8.41
N LYS A 61 13.60 8.43 7.91
CA LYS A 61 14.08 8.42 6.52
C LYS A 61 12.97 7.95 5.58
N VAL A 62 12.97 8.43 4.34
CA VAL A 62 12.09 7.94 3.27
C VAL A 62 12.96 7.20 2.27
N GLU A 63 12.71 5.91 2.07
CA GLU A 63 13.49 5.05 1.19
C GLU A 63 12.59 4.37 0.15
N ARG A 64 13.22 3.96 -0.95
CA ARG A 64 12.56 3.21 -2.02
C ARG A 64 12.78 1.71 -1.80
N VAL A 65 11.71 0.92 -1.92
CA VAL A 65 11.77 -0.55 -1.90
C VAL A 65 11.24 -1.11 -3.21
N ALA A 66 11.84 -2.20 -3.67
CA ALA A 66 11.40 -2.88 -4.88
C ALA A 66 10.02 -3.52 -4.68
N GLY A 67 9.16 -3.42 -5.69
CA GLY A 67 7.82 -4.02 -5.68
C GLY A 67 6.70 -3.00 -5.87
N SER A 68 5.46 -3.47 -5.69
CA SER A 68 4.23 -2.69 -5.79
C SER A 68 3.36 -3.00 -4.58
N LEU A 69 2.72 -1.97 -3.99
CA LEU A 69 1.93 -2.11 -2.76
C LEU A 69 2.71 -2.79 -1.62
N SER A 70 3.99 -2.45 -1.50
CA SER A 70 4.93 -3.03 -0.51
C SER A 70 5.50 -1.97 0.42
N ASP A 71 4.86 -0.81 0.42
CA ASP A 71 5.05 0.28 1.38
C ASP A 71 4.88 -0.21 2.82
N HIS A 72 5.81 0.20 3.68
CA HIS A 72 5.78 -0.11 5.11
C HIS A 72 6.71 0.79 5.90
N TYR A 73 6.40 0.97 7.18
CA TYR A 73 7.27 1.63 8.14
C TYR A 73 8.11 0.61 8.93
N ASP A 74 9.42 0.83 8.99
CA ASP A 74 10.37 0.08 9.82
C ASP A 74 10.68 0.87 11.10
N PRO A 75 10.14 0.46 12.26
CA PRO A 75 10.34 1.17 13.52
C PRO A 75 11.76 1.04 14.07
N THR A 76 12.49 -0.02 13.70
CA THR A 76 13.86 -0.29 14.18
C THR A 76 14.82 0.73 13.59
N ASN A 77 14.70 0.97 12.29
CA ASN A 77 15.53 1.91 11.55
C ASN A 77 14.89 3.29 11.38
N ARG A 78 13.68 3.50 11.92
CA ARG A 78 12.85 4.70 11.72
C ARG A 78 12.81 5.12 10.26
N THR A 79 12.42 4.18 9.41
CA THR A 79 12.46 4.37 7.95
C THR A 79 11.12 4.03 7.35
N LEU A 80 10.54 4.98 6.63
CA LEU A 80 9.36 4.76 5.80
C LEU A 80 9.82 4.30 4.41
N ARG A 81 9.50 3.06 4.06
CA ARG A 81 9.81 2.51 2.74
C ARG A 81 8.59 2.63 1.86
N LEU A 82 8.76 3.20 0.68
CA LEU A 82 7.73 3.32 -0.34
C LEU A 82 8.09 2.44 -1.52
N SER A 83 7.11 1.73 -2.07
CA SER A 83 7.28 0.88 -3.23
C SER A 83 7.57 1.70 -4.50
N ASP A 84 8.06 1.04 -5.55
CA ASP A 84 8.48 1.70 -6.81
C ASP A 84 7.37 2.51 -7.47
N ASP A 85 6.15 1.97 -7.44
CA ASP A 85 4.92 2.56 -7.97
C ASP A 85 4.40 3.75 -7.16
N VAL A 86 4.89 3.96 -5.94
CA VAL A 86 4.53 5.08 -5.05
C VAL A 86 5.64 6.13 -4.99
N TYR A 87 6.89 5.70 -4.79
CA TYR A 87 8.03 6.58 -4.49
C TYR A 87 8.20 7.71 -5.53
N SER A 88 8.20 7.36 -6.82
CA SER A 88 8.37 8.31 -7.94
C SER A 88 7.07 8.71 -8.63
N SER A 89 5.93 8.16 -8.23
CA SER A 89 4.65 8.43 -8.87
C SER A 89 4.04 9.71 -8.32
N THR A 90 3.50 10.54 -9.22
CA THR A 90 2.77 11.77 -8.87
C THR A 90 1.27 11.54 -8.77
N SER A 91 0.83 10.28 -8.71
CA SER A 91 -0.59 9.93 -8.72
C SER A 91 -1.31 10.21 -7.40
N ILE A 92 -2.64 10.27 -7.43
CA ILE A 92 -3.48 10.37 -6.24
C ILE A 92 -3.30 9.14 -5.36
N ALA A 93 -3.17 7.94 -5.97
CA ALA A 93 -2.88 6.72 -5.24
C ALA A 93 -1.58 6.84 -4.44
N ALA A 94 -0.51 7.33 -5.06
CA ALA A 94 0.80 7.48 -4.42
C ALA A 94 0.82 8.51 -3.26
N ALA A 95 -0.12 9.45 -3.24
CA ALA A 95 -0.25 10.43 -2.15
C ALA A 95 -1.08 9.92 -0.97
N GLY A 96 -1.90 8.89 -1.17
CA GLY A 96 -2.84 8.36 -0.17
C GLY A 96 -2.44 7.03 0.45
N VAL A 97 -1.23 6.54 0.16
CA VAL A 97 -0.63 5.34 0.76
C VAL A 97 -0.13 5.65 2.17
#